data_AF-A0A925E5Y3-F1
#
_entry.id   AF-A0A925E5Y3-F1
#
_cell.length_a   1.000
_cell.length_b   1.000
_cell.length_c   1.000
_cell.angle_alpha   90.00
_cell.angle_beta   90.00
_cell.angle_gamma   90.00
#
_symmetry.space_group_name_H-M   'P 1'
#
loop_
_entity.id
_entity.type
_entity.pdbx_description
1 polymer ?
#
loop_
_entity_poly.entity_id
_entity_poly.type
_entity_poly.pdbx_seq_one_letter_code
_entity_poly.pdbx_strand_id
1 'polypeptide(L)'
;MASTLLSLVVLIILLLSIIDQAFGLVAVKYDVEPEVLAGEGRTLNDLNSAELAAVLAAPYTELANNRETSLSDGVLRSIVLNGLIGTVDPARLGTDPLNELYDGIYTEEVGAKTYGELSREDVVTLLAENAGETELRLEILTRIANRRVLKGWGLFDSLLNRSRIQATIAAAAEADPPTELAGADLEFRSWITSSFFTESMSRQPELAGIRSGVIGTLWVVGITMLIAVPVGVGAATYLEEYAEDTFFNRLIEINIRNLAGVPSIIYGLLGLAIFANAFRSFTSGDFLEGAGGQPSSGNTILTASLTMALLILPYIIATAQEAIRAVPYAYREASYGLGATKWQTVSKQVLPAALPGIITGIILSLSRAIGETAPLVVVGAAVFLSQDPSGPFSQFTVLPIQIYNWIKESDPNFRFTASAGIIVLMAMALTLNSFAIILRNRLTRRI
;
A
#
# COMPACT_ATOMS: atom_id res chain seq x y z
N MET A 1 -34.01 -7.62 12.56
CA MET A 1 -33.30 -8.66 13.34
C MET A 1 -32.80 -9.81 12.47
N ALA A 2 -33.63 -10.44 11.62
CA ALA A 2 -33.15 -11.51 10.73
C ALA A 2 -32.08 -11.04 9.71
N SER A 3 -32.28 -9.86 9.08
CA SER A 3 -31.31 -9.30 8.13
C SER A 3 -29.96 -8.98 8.78
N THR A 4 -29.95 -8.37 9.96
CA THR A 4 -28.74 -8.03 10.71
C THR A 4 -27.98 -9.28 11.16
N LEU A 5 -28.70 -10.33 11.59
CA LEU A 5 -28.09 -11.62 11.93
C LEU A 5 -27.46 -12.27 10.71
N LEU A 6 -28.18 -12.29 9.58
CA LEU A 6 -27.65 -12.84 8.33
C LEU A 6 -26.40 -12.08 7.87
N SER A 7 -26.41 -10.74 7.89
CA SER A 7 -25.24 -9.94 7.55
C SER A 7 -24.04 -10.24 8.45
N LEU A 8 -24.28 -10.43 9.76
CA LEU A 8 -23.22 -10.75 10.72
C LEU A 8 -22.65 -12.16 10.50
N VAL A 9 -23.50 -13.14 10.20
CA VAL A 9 -23.07 -14.50 9.85
C VAL A 9 -22.25 -14.50 8.56
N VAL A 10 -22.72 -13.80 7.52
CA VAL A 10 -21.99 -13.66 6.25
C VAL A 10 -20.64 -12.98 6.49
N LEU A 11 -20.59 -11.92 7.29
CA LEU A 11 -19.35 -11.25 7.64
C LEU A 11 -18.38 -12.19 8.36
N ILE A 12 -18.85 -12.98 9.33
CA ILE A 12 -18.02 -13.97 10.03
C ILE A 12 -17.47 -15.00 9.04
N ILE A 13 -18.29 -15.51 8.12
CA ILE A 13 -17.85 -16.48 7.11
C ILE A 13 -16.78 -15.87 6.21
N LEU A 14 -16.96 -14.62 5.76
CA LEU A 14 -15.95 -13.92 4.96
C LEU A 14 -14.64 -13.73 5.73
N LEU A 15 -14.72 -13.32 7.00
CA LEU A 15 -13.55 -13.17 7.85
C LEU A 15 -12.82 -14.49 8.06
N LEU A 16 -13.54 -15.57 8.33
CA LEU A 16 -12.95 -16.90 8.47
C LEU A 16 -12.32 -17.37 7.15
N SER A 17 -12.93 -17.07 6.01
CA SER A 17 -12.36 -17.37 4.69
C SER A 17 -11.08 -16.59 4.41
N ILE A 18 -10.98 -15.33 4.85
CA ILE A 18 -9.78 -14.51 4.70
C ILE A 18 -8.67 -15.05 5.61
N ILE A 19 -8.99 -15.39 6.85
CA ILE A 19 -8.03 -15.99 7.80
C ILE A 19 -7.53 -17.34 7.28
N ASP A 20 -8.43 -18.18 6.75
CA ASP A 20 -8.07 -19.46 6.14
C ASP A 20 -7.04 -19.30 5.01
N GLN A 21 -7.17 -18.24 4.21
CA GLN A 21 -6.26 -17.96 3.09
C GLN A 21 -5.02 -17.16 3.50
N ALA A 22 -4.87 -16.71 4.75
CA ALA A 22 -3.68 -15.98 5.18
C ALA A 22 -2.62 -16.88 5.85
N PHE A 23 -3.00 -18.09 6.24
CA PHE A 23 -2.16 -19.04 6.97
C PHE A 23 -2.37 -20.44 6.43
N GLY A 24 -1.33 -21.29 6.45
CA GLY A 24 -1.50 -22.69 6.09
C GLY A 24 -0.21 -23.37 5.66
N LEU A 25 -0.33 -24.60 5.17
CA LEU A 25 0.77 -25.36 4.60
C LEU A 25 1.05 -24.89 3.17
N VAL A 26 2.32 -24.87 2.82
CA VAL A 26 2.80 -24.60 1.47
C VAL A 26 3.77 -25.70 1.07
N ALA A 27 3.67 -26.13 -0.19
CA ALA A 27 4.67 -26.96 -0.84
C ALA A 27 5.71 -26.03 -1.45
N VAL A 28 6.94 -26.16 -0.98
CA VAL A 28 8.04 -25.26 -1.30
C VAL A 28 9.11 -26.06 -2.00
N LYS A 29 9.71 -25.45 -3.02
CA LYS A 29 10.88 -26.00 -3.68
C LYS A 29 11.92 -24.91 -3.86
N TYR A 30 13.15 -25.23 -3.52
CA TYR A 30 14.30 -24.40 -3.84
C TYR A 30 14.81 -24.78 -5.23
N ASP A 31 15.14 -23.78 -6.04
CA ASP A 31 15.82 -24.03 -7.31
C ASP A 31 17.25 -24.54 -7.04
N VAL A 32 17.91 -24.03 -5.99
CA VAL A 32 19.16 -24.56 -5.45
C VAL A 32 19.08 -24.63 -3.92
N GLU A 33 19.39 -25.78 -3.35
CA GLU A 33 19.40 -25.94 -1.89
C GLU A 33 20.44 -25.01 -1.23
N PRO A 34 20.06 -24.25 -0.19
CA PRO A 34 20.98 -23.32 0.48
C PRO A 34 22.27 -23.96 1.01
N GLU A 35 22.23 -25.25 1.36
CA GLU A 35 23.39 -26.02 1.82
C GLU A 35 24.42 -26.24 0.72
N VAL A 36 23.97 -26.42 -0.53
CA VAL A 36 24.84 -26.54 -1.71
C VAL A 36 25.53 -25.21 -2.00
N LEU A 37 24.84 -24.08 -1.77
CA LEU A 37 25.39 -22.74 -1.98
C LEU A 37 26.45 -22.36 -0.95
N ALA A 38 26.35 -22.86 0.28
CA ALA A 38 27.30 -22.57 1.34
C ALA A 38 28.59 -23.41 1.28
N GLY A 39 28.52 -24.60 0.68
CA GLY A 39 29.66 -25.50 0.52
C GLY A 39 30.09 -26.21 1.82
N GLU A 40 30.64 -27.42 1.68
CA GLU A 40 31.35 -28.16 2.75
C GLU A 40 30.59 -28.28 4.10
N GLY A 41 29.27 -28.47 4.08
CA GLY A 41 28.47 -28.67 5.29
C GLY A 41 28.35 -27.42 6.19
N ARG A 42 28.71 -26.24 5.67
CA ARG A 42 28.46 -24.94 6.29
C ARG A 42 27.06 -24.44 5.94
N THR A 43 26.56 -23.49 6.72
CA THR A 43 25.32 -22.76 6.41
C THR A 43 25.64 -21.39 5.84
N LEU A 44 24.70 -20.76 5.13
CA LEU A 44 24.87 -19.38 4.64
C LEU A 44 25.09 -18.35 5.77
N ASN A 45 24.83 -18.73 7.03
CA ASN A 45 25.11 -17.88 8.19
C ASN A 45 26.59 -17.88 8.59
N ASP A 46 27.35 -18.87 8.14
CA ASP A 46 28.76 -19.05 8.48
C ASP A 46 29.70 -18.36 7.47
N LEU A 47 29.15 -17.80 6.38
CA LEU A 47 29.89 -17.11 5.33
C LEU A 47 30.04 -15.61 5.63
N ASN A 48 31.22 -15.07 5.34
CA ASN A 48 31.48 -13.62 5.41
C ASN A 48 30.99 -12.86 4.17
N SER A 49 30.97 -11.52 4.20
CA SER A 49 30.51 -10.68 3.06
C SER A 49 31.18 -11.00 1.73
N ALA A 50 32.48 -11.30 1.71
CA ALA A 50 33.22 -11.60 0.49
C ALA A 50 32.84 -12.98 -0.08
N GLU A 51 32.68 -13.98 0.78
CA GLU A 51 32.19 -15.30 0.40
C GLU A 51 30.75 -15.24 -0.11
N LEU A 52 29.87 -14.48 0.56
CA LEU A 52 28.48 -14.28 0.13
C LEU A 52 28.41 -13.55 -1.24
N ALA A 53 29.20 -12.50 -1.43
CA ALA A 53 29.25 -11.81 -2.72
C ALA A 53 29.80 -12.71 -3.84
N ALA A 54 30.77 -13.58 -3.54
CA ALA A 54 31.28 -14.56 -4.48
C ALA A 54 30.24 -15.63 -4.86
N VAL A 55 29.47 -16.13 -3.89
CA VAL A 55 28.30 -17.01 -4.12
C VAL A 55 27.29 -16.29 -5.02
N LEU A 56 26.98 -15.03 -4.75
CA LEU A 56 26.05 -14.25 -5.57
C LEU A 56 26.52 -14.14 -7.04
N ALA A 57 27.82 -13.98 -7.26
CA ALA A 57 28.38 -13.86 -8.59
C ALA A 57 28.82 -15.17 -9.23
N ALA A 58 28.62 -16.33 -8.62
CA ALA A 58 28.97 -17.59 -9.26
C ALA A 58 28.06 -17.89 -10.47
N PRO A 59 28.57 -18.44 -11.58
CA PRO A 59 27.75 -18.94 -12.68
C PRO A 59 27.20 -20.33 -12.35
N TYR A 60 25.91 -20.45 -12.12
CA TYR A 60 25.23 -21.73 -11.86
C TYR A 60 24.73 -22.35 -13.18
N THR A 61 25.39 -23.42 -13.65
CA THR A 61 25.18 -24.01 -15.00
C THR A 61 24.36 -25.31 -15.03
N GLU A 62 24.18 -26.03 -13.92
CA GLU A 62 23.44 -27.31 -13.92
C GLU A 62 21.90 -27.18 -14.01
N LEU A 63 21.36 -25.97 -14.06
CA LEU A 63 19.92 -25.70 -13.96
C LEU A 63 19.22 -25.61 -15.33
N ALA A 64 19.49 -26.59 -16.21
CA ALA A 64 19.14 -26.60 -17.64
C ALA A 64 17.64 -26.45 -18.02
N ASN A 65 16.72 -26.43 -17.05
CA ASN A 65 15.29 -26.25 -17.30
C ASN A 65 14.78 -24.81 -17.13
N ASN A 66 15.55 -23.90 -16.51
CA ASN A 66 15.20 -22.48 -16.40
C ASN A 66 16.31 -21.65 -17.06
N ARG A 67 15.97 -20.99 -18.18
CA ARG A 67 16.92 -20.39 -19.12
C ARG A 67 17.95 -19.37 -18.57
N GLU A 68 17.85 -18.84 -17.36
CA GLU A 68 18.77 -17.83 -16.82
C GLU A 68 18.85 -17.88 -15.28
N THR A 69 19.65 -18.76 -14.70
CA THR A 69 20.03 -18.73 -13.28
C THR A 69 21.44 -18.18 -13.04
N SER A 70 22.14 -17.77 -14.10
CA SER A 70 23.19 -16.76 -13.96
C SER A 70 22.50 -15.42 -13.76
N LEU A 71 22.73 -14.76 -12.61
CA LEU A 71 22.37 -13.35 -12.49
C LEU A 71 23.04 -12.60 -13.64
N SER A 72 22.24 -11.96 -14.49
CA SER A 72 22.77 -11.17 -15.58
C SER A 72 23.52 -9.97 -15.00
N ASP A 73 24.53 -9.46 -15.71
CA ASP A 73 25.27 -8.27 -15.28
C ASP A 73 24.33 -7.10 -14.96
N GLY A 74 23.20 -7.00 -15.67
CA GLY A 74 22.16 -6.01 -15.39
C GLY A 74 21.48 -6.16 -14.03
N VAL A 75 21.26 -7.40 -13.56
CA VAL A 75 20.65 -7.65 -12.24
C VAL A 75 21.65 -7.36 -11.13
N LEU A 76 22.90 -7.82 -11.27
CA LEU A 76 23.96 -7.55 -10.31
C LEU A 76 24.18 -6.05 -10.14
N ARG A 77 24.22 -5.32 -11.26
CA ARG A 77 24.32 -3.86 -11.24
C ARG A 77 23.04 -3.19 -10.68
N SER A 78 21.85 -3.77 -10.86
CA SER A 78 20.60 -3.25 -10.27
C SER A 78 20.56 -3.35 -8.74
N ILE A 79 21.22 -4.36 -8.15
CA ILE A 79 21.31 -4.52 -6.69
C ILE A 79 22.18 -3.40 -6.10
N VAL A 80 23.31 -3.10 -6.75
CA VAL A 80 24.17 -1.95 -6.40
C VAL A 80 23.39 -0.63 -6.54
N LEU A 81 22.59 -0.46 -7.60
CA LEU A 81 21.79 0.76 -7.80
C LEU A 81 20.68 0.92 -6.76
N ASN A 82 19.91 -0.12 -6.44
CA ASN A 82 18.78 -0.01 -5.53
C ASN A 82 19.19 0.21 -4.06
N GLY A 83 20.37 -0.30 -3.65
CA GLY A 83 20.90 -0.08 -2.29
C GLY A 83 21.48 1.32 -2.06
N LEU A 84 21.83 2.05 -3.13
CA LEU A 84 22.61 3.29 -3.05
C LEU A 84 21.86 4.53 -3.59
N ILE A 85 20.73 4.39 -4.29
CA ILE A 85 20.04 5.52 -4.93
C ILE A 85 18.93 6.09 -4.05
N GLY A 86 19.26 7.19 -3.38
CA GLY A 86 18.31 8.25 -3.06
C GLY A 86 18.50 9.53 -3.87
N THR A 87 19.60 9.69 -4.64
CA THR A 87 20.08 11.05 -5.00
C THR A 87 20.72 11.22 -6.38
N VAL A 88 20.82 10.20 -7.24
CA VAL A 88 21.59 10.30 -8.50
C VAL A 88 20.69 10.27 -9.74
N ASP A 89 20.89 11.23 -10.63
CA ASP A 89 20.20 11.35 -11.92
C ASP A 89 20.53 10.16 -12.84
N PRO A 90 19.53 9.39 -13.32
CA PRO A 90 19.74 8.24 -14.20
C PRO A 90 20.53 8.55 -15.47
N ALA A 91 20.48 9.80 -15.96
CA ALA A 91 21.22 10.22 -17.15
C ALA A 91 22.75 10.26 -16.92
N ARG A 92 23.18 10.46 -15.66
CA ARG A 92 24.59 10.60 -15.29
C ARG A 92 25.29 9.28 -14.98
N LEU A 93 24.53 8.22 -14.68
CA LEU A 93 25.05 6.88 -14.37
C LEU A 93 25.96 6.33 -15.48
N GLY A 94 25.64 6.63 -16.75
CA GLY A 94 26.38 6.12 -17.91
C GLY A 94 27.56 6.99 -18.35
N THR A 95 27.73 8.19 -17.79
CA THR A 95 28.71 9.18 -18.27
C THR A 95 29.75 9.56 -17.22
N ASP A 96 29.34 9.61 -15.96
CA ASP A 96 30.19 10.13 -14.89
C ASP A 96 30.81 8.97 -14.11
N PRO A 97 32.06 9.10 -13.63
CA PRO A 97 32.68 8.11 -12.75
C PRO A 97 31.87 7.92 -11.48
N LEU A 98 31.86 6.69 -10.94
CA LEU A 98 31.11 6.35 -9.75
C LEU A 98 31.48 7.22 -8.52
N ASN A 99 32.74 7.63 -8.37
CA ASN A 99 33.18 8.54 -7.30
C ASN A 99 32.67 9.98 -7.44
N GLU A 100 32.31 10.43 -8.65
CA GLU A 100 31.68 11.74 -8.85
C GLU A 100 30.18 11.69 -8.59
N LEU A 101 29.58 10.51 -8.70
CA LEU A 101 28.17 10.27 -8.43
C LEU A 101 27.92 10.00 -6.94
N TYR A 102 28.88 9.37 -6.26
CA TYR A 102 28.82 9.02 -4.85
C TYR A 102 30.17 9.29 -4.18
N ASP A 103 30.21 10.37 -3.41
CA ASP A 103 31.44 10.86 -2.80
C ASP A 103 31.96 9.90 -1.71
N GLY A 104 33.17 9.37 -1.90
CA GLY A 104 33.92 8.60 -0.91
C GLY A 104 33.39 7.19 -0.58
N ILE A 105 32.49 6.63 -1.40
CA ILE A 105 31.91 5.30 -1.15
C ILE A 105 32.75 4.17 -1.78
N TYR A 106 33.51 4.44 -2.84
CA TYR A 106 34.21 3.41 -3.61
C TYR A 106 35.73 3.54 -3.55
N THR A 107 36.41 2.41 -3.68
CA THR A 107 37.88 2.34 -3.86
C THR A 107 38.30 3.10 -5.13
N GLU A 108 39.53 3.65 -5.17
CA GLU A 108 40.02 4.43 -6.33
C GLU A 108 39.91 3.66 -7.66
N GLU A 109 40.04 2.33 -7.62
CA GLU A 109 40.02 1.47 -8.80
C GLU A 109 38.61 1.25 -9.37
N VAL A 110 37.60 1.08 -8.52
CA VAL A 110 36.21 0.87 -8.94
C VAL A 110 35.49 2.21 -9.14
N GLY A 111 35.79 3.20 -8.30
CA GLY A 111 35.20 4.52 -8.32
C GLY A 111 35.55 5.36 -9.55
N ALA A 112 36.64 5.04 -10.25
CA ALA A 112 37.02 5.68 -11.51
C ALA A 112 36.25 5.15 -12.74
N LYS A 113 35.54 4.02 -12.61
CA LYS A 113 34.78 3.42 -13.71
C LYS A 113 33.39 4.03 -13.81
N THR A 114 32.84 4.09 -15.02
CA THR A 114 31.42 4.40 -15.23
C THR A 114 30.56 3.16 -14.98
N TYR A 115 29.26 3.33 -14.75
CA TYR A 115 28.33 2.21 -14.55
C TYR A 115 28.37 1.19 -15.71
N GLY A 116 28.62 1.67 -16.94
CA GLY A 116 28.73 0.84 -18.14
C GLY A 116 29.91 -0.12 -18.12
N GLU A 117 31.01 0.28 -17.48
CA GLU A 117 32.32 -0.37 -17.51
C GLU A 117 32.57 -1.33 -16.35
N LEU A 118 31.64 -1.41 -15.39
CA LEU A 118 31.75 -2.33 -14.24
C LEU A 118 31.81 -3.79 -14.68
N SER A 119 32.92 -4.46 -14.41
CA SER A 119 33.03 -5.91 -14.58
C SER A 119 32.26 -6.65 -13.48
N ARG A 120 32.03 -7.95 -13.68
CA ARG A 120 31.37 -8.80 -12.68
C ARG A 120 32.14 -8.82 -11.34
N GLU A 121 33.48 -8.84 -11.40
CA GLU A 121 34.34 -8.79 -10.21
C GLU A 121 34.28 -7.43 -9.49
N ASP A 122 34.16 -6.33 -10.25
CA ASP A 122 33.95 -5.00 -9.66
C ASP A 122 32.63 -4.96 -8.89
N VAL A 123 31.56 -5.52 -9.46
CA VAL A 123 30.24 -5.56 -8.80
C VAL A 123 30.26 -6.44 -7.55
N VAL A 124 30.99 -7.55 -7.54
CA VAL A 124 31.19 -8.39 -6.35
C VAL A 124 31.89 -7.62 -5.24
N THR A 125 32.97 -6.93 -5.59
CA THR A 125 33.73 -6.11 -4.64
C THR A 125 32.84 -5.02 -4.05
N LEU A 126 32.08 -4.32 -4.90
CA LEU A 126 31.12 -3.29 -4.47
C LEU A 126 30.05 -3.83 -3.51
N LEU A 127 29.51 -5.02 -3.81
CA LEU A 127 28.51 -5.66 -2.97
C LEU A 127 29.10 -6.12 -1.63
N ALA A 128 30.31 -6.69 -1.63
CA ALA A 128 30.98 -7.12 -0.40
C ALA A 128 31.34 -5.95 0.52
N GLU A 129 31.70 -4.79 -0.05
CA GLU A 129 32.10 -3.59 0.69
C GLU A 129 30.92 -2.78 1.21
N ASN A 130 29.79 -2.74 0.48
CA ASN A 130 28.69 -1.82 0.76
C ASN A 130 27.41 -2.48 1.28
N ALA A 131 27.20 -3.78 1.02
CA ALA A 131 26.01 -4.48 1.50
C ALA A 131 26.29 -5.25 2.80
N GLY A 132 25.33 -5.23 3.73
CA GLY A 132 25.45 -6.03 4.95
C GLY A 132 25.35 -7.53 4.66
N GLU A 133 26.00 -8.38 5.46
CA GLU A 133 25.92 -9.84 5.32
C GLU A 133 24.47 -10.36 5.31
N THR A 134 23.57 -9.69 6.04
CA THR A 134 22.15 -10.03 6.07
C THR A 134 21.45 -9.75 4.74
N GLU A 135 21.78 -8.64 4.08
CA GLU A 135 21.22 -8.26 2.77
C GLU A 135 21.74 -9.19 1.67
N LEU A 136 23.06 -9.45 1.66
CA LEU A 136 23.66 -10.38 0.72
C LEU A 136 23.08 -11.78 0.85
N ARG A 137 22.88 -12.26 2.08
CA ARG A 137 22.24 -13.56 2.33
C ARG A 137 20.80 -13.58 1.87
N LEU A 138 20.05 -12.51 2.11
CA LEU A 138 18.67 -12.39 1.63
C LEU A 138 18.62 -12.44 0.10
N GLU A 139 19.53 -11.74 -0.58
CA GLU A 139 19.61 -11.73 -2.05
C GLU A 139 19.98 -13.10 -2.63
N ILE A 140 20.92 -13.82 -2.01
CA ILE A 140 21.25 -15.21 -2.39
C ILE A 140 20.04 -16.12 -2.23
N LEU A 141 19.38 -16.07 -1.07
CA LEU A 141 18.20 -16.90 -0.80
C LEU A 141 17.03 -16.58 -1.73
N THR A 142 16.90 -15.31 -2.10
CA THR A 142 15.79 -14.80 -2.90
C THR A 142 16.00 -15.06 -4.39
N ARG A 143 17.22 -14.87 -4.91
CA ARG A 143 17.49 -14.90 -6.34
C ARG A 143 18.17 -16.17 -6.83
N ILE A 144 18.98 -16.81 -6.00
CA ILE A 144 19.78 -18.00 -6.38
C ILE A 144 19.12 -19.25 -5.82
N ALA A 145 18.94 -19.32 -4.50
CA ALA A 145 18.21 -20.44 -3.91
C ALA A 145 16.74 -20.43 -4.37
N ASN A 146 16.21 -19.23 -4.64
CA ASN A 146 14.89 -18.94 -5.20
C ASN A 146 13.80 -19.87 -4.65
N ARG A 147 13.38 -19.57 -3.42
CA ARG A 147 12.35 -20.35 -2.72
C ARG A 147 10.98 -20.12 -3.35
N ARG A 148 10.51 -21.08 -4.15
CA ARG A 148 9.21 -21.00 -4.83
C ARG A 148 8.13 -21.78 -4.08
N VAL A 149 6.97 -21.16 -3.88
CA VAL A 149 5.76 -21.85 -3.45
C VAL A 149 5.07 -22.40 -4.69
N LEU A 150 5.03 -23.73 -4.80
CA LEU A 150 4.36 -24.39 -5.91
C LEU A 150 2.85 -24.44 -5.67
N LYS A 151 2.45 -24.70 -4.42
CA LYS A 151 1.05 -24.82 -4.03
C LYS A 151 0.86 -24.49 -2.56
N GLY A 152 -0.16 -23.70 -2.26
CA GLY A 152 -0.63 -23.46 -0.90
C GLY A 152 -1.95 -24.16 -0.59
N TRP A 153 -2.15 -24.47 0.69
CA TRP A 153 -3.41 -24.92 1.27
C TRP A 153 -3.83 -23.96 2.37
N GLY A 154 -5.13 -23.73 2.52
CA GLY A 154 -5.67 -22.89 3.59
C GLY A 154 -5.45 -23.49 4.98
N LEU A 155 -5.59 -22.67 6.01
CA LEU A 155 -5.37 -23.01 7.41
C LEU A 155 -6.18 -24.23 7.85
N PHE A 156 -7.47 -24.26 7.56
CA PHE A 156 -8.36 -25.33 8.01
C PHE A 156 -8.06 -26.64 7.29
N ASP A 157 -7.76 -26.61 5.99
CA ASP A 157 -7.34 -27.82 5.25
C ASP A 157 -6.00 -28.34 5.77
N SER A 158 -5.09 -27.41 6.11
CA SER A 158 -3.79 -27.72 6.69
C SER A 158 -3.86 -28.36 8.07
N LEU A 159 -4.83 -27.94 8.89
CA LEU A 159 -5.05 -28.47 10.24
C LEU A 159 -5.85 -29.78 10.23
N LEU A 160 -6.90 -29.87 9.40
CA LEU A 160 -7.85 -30.98 9.43
C LEU A 160 -7.47 -32.12 8.48
N ASN A 161 -6.77 -31.84 7.38
CA ASN A 161 -6.47 -32.81 6.31
C ASN A 161 -4.96 -32.96 6.04
N ARG A 162 -4.11 -32.77 7.06
CA ARG A 162 -2.65 -32.85 6.91
C ARG A 162 -2.16 -34.16 6.30
N SER A 163 -2.76 -35.28 6.69
CA SER A 163 -2.43 -36.62 6.15
C SER A 163 -2.70 -36.72 4.64
N ARG A 164 -3.80 -36.14 4.16
CA ARG A 164 -4.15 -36.07 2.74
C ARG A 164 -3.15 -35.23 1.96
N ILE A 165 -2.70 -34.11 2.53
CA ILE A 165 -1.72 -33.21 1.91
C ILE A 165 -0.36 -33.92 1.78
N GLN A 166 0.10 -34.56 2.84
CA GLN A 166 1.34 -35.36 2.82
C GLN A 166 1.27 -36.50 1.81
N ALA A 167 0.16 -37.23 1.75
CA ALA A 167 -0.05 -38.27 0.75
C ALA A 167 -0.04 -37.74 -0.70
N THR A 168 -0.53 -36.52 -0.92
CA THR A 168 -0.52 -35.87 -2.24
C THR A 168 0.91 -35.58 -2.71
N ILE A 169 1.80 -35.17 -1.81
CA ILE A 169 3.21 -34.88 -2.14
C ILE A 169 4.02 -36.16 -2.30
N ALA A 170 3.77 -37.17 -1.47
CA ALA A 170 4.39 -38.49 -1.66
C ALA A 170 4.00 -39.09 -3.03
N ALA A 171 2.71 -39.06 -3.37
CA ALA A 171 2.22 -39.53 -4.67
C ALA A 171 2.77 -38.71 -5.85
N ALA A 172 2.99 -37.41 -5.65
CA ALA A 172 3.59 -36.53 -6.66
C ALA A 172 5.03 -36.92 -7.02
N ALA A 173 5.79 -37.41 -6.04
CA ALA A 173 7.16 -37.90 -6.23
C ALA A 173 7.22 -39.26 -6.93
N GLU A 174 6.18 -40.08 -6.79
CA GLU A 174 6.09 -41.42 -7.40
C GLU A 174 5.47 -41.41 -8.81
N ALA A 175 4.91 -40.29 -9.27
CA ALA A 175 4.28 -40.17 -10.58
C ALA A 175 5.30 -40.20 -11.75
N ASP A 176 4.94 -40.82 -12.87
CA ASP A 176 5.73 -40.84 -14.12
C ASP A 176 4.91 -40.24 -15.29
N PRO A 177 5.27 -39.07 -15.85
CA PRO A 177 6.41 -38.24 -15.45
C PRO A 177 6.19 -37.56 -14.08
N PRO A 178 7.29 -37.21 -13.36
CA PRO A 178 7.21 -36.52 -12.08
C PRO A 178 6.40 -35.24 -12.19
N THR A 179 5.43 -35.06 -11.30
CA THR A 179 4.64 -33.82 -11.25
C THR A 179 5.45 -32.67 -10.67
N GLU A 180 4.98 -31.43 -10.84
CA GLU A 180 5.69 -30.23 -10.34
C GLU A 180 5.98 -30.26 -8.83
N LEU A 181 5.16 -30.97 -8.05
CA LEU A 181 5.29 -31.12 -6.59
C LEU A 181 6.33 -32.16 -6.16
N ALA A 182 6.97 -32.86 -7.10
CA ALA A 182 8.00 -33.86 -6.80
C ALA A 182 9.22 -33.18 -6.15
N GLY A 183 9.59 -33.67 -4.95
CA GLY A 183 10.68 -33.12 -4.14
C GLY A 183 10.36 -31.78 -3.47
N ALA A 184 9.08 -31.44 -3.30
CA ALA A 184 8.68 -30.25 -2.56
C ALA A 184 8.56 -30.54 -1.06
N ASP A 185 9.08 -29.62 -0.24
CA ASP A 185 8.97 -29.68 1.22
C ASP A 185 7.68 -29.03 1.70
N LEU A 186 7.10 -29.62 2.76
CA LEU A 186 5.90 -29.10 3.41
C LEU A 186 6.26 -28.25 4.61
N GLU A 187 5.91 -26.97 4.53
CA GLU A 187 6.14 -26.03 5.60
C GLU A 187 4.86 -25.28 5.94
N PHE A 188 4.68 -24.94 7.22
CA PHE A 188 3.62 -24.03 7.62
C PHE A 188 4.09 -22.59 7.41
N ARG A 189 3.32 -21.81 6.64
CA ARG A 189 3.63 -20.42 6.30
C ARG A 189 2.53 -19.48 6.78
N SER A 190 2.95 -18.42 7.47
CA SER A 190 2.18 -17.19 7.58
C SER A 190 2.52 -16.30 6.38
N TRP A 191 1.51 -15.81 5.68
CA TRP A 191 1.71 -14.81 4.61
C TRP A 191 1.84 -13.38 5.17
N ILE A 192 1.58 -13.20 6.47
CA ILE A 192 1.86 -11.98 7.22
C ILE A 192 3.20 -12.18 7.94
N THR A 193 4.29 -11.82 7.26
CA THR A 193 5.65 -11.86 7.80
C THR A 193 6.15 -10.45 8.11
N SER A 194 7.26 -10.32 8.84
CA SER A 194 7.90 -9.00 9.01
C SER A 194 8.30 -8.40 7.66
N SER A 195 8.83 -9.22 6.75
CA SER A 195 9.18 -8.81 5.39
C SER A 195 7.97 -8.30 4.61
N PHE A 196 6.78 -8.86 4.84
CA PHE A 196 5.56 -8.39 4.18
C PHE A 196 5.30 -6.89 4.41
N PHE A 197 5.65 -6.37 5.59
CA PHE A 197 5.47 -4.95 5.93
C PHE A 197 6.63 -4.06 5.50
N THR A 198 7.83 -4.63 5.35
CA THR A 198 9.05 -3.88 5.01
C THR A 198 9.36 -3.90 3.52
N GLU A 199 8.88 -4.87 2.76
CA GLU A 199 9.16 -4.98 1.33
C GLU A 199 8.18 -4.16 0.47
N SER A 200 8.64 -3.76 -0.71
CA SER A 200 7.81 -3.16 -1.76
C SER A 200 7.03 -4.23 -2.54
N MET A 201 6.20 -3.80 -3.49
CA MET A 201 5.46 -4.73 -4.35
C MET A 201 6.41 -5.61 -5.17
N SER A 202 6.15 -6.91 -5.19
CA SER A 202 6.88 -7.89 -6.00
C SER A 202 5.96 -8.65 -6.95
N ARG A 203 6.55 -9.15 -8.04
CA ARG A 203 5.91 -10.07 -8.99
C ARG A 203 5.98 -11.53 -8.55
N GLN A 204 6.68 -11.81 -7.45
CA GLN A 204 6.69 -13.12 -6.82
C GLN A 204 5.85 -13.04 -5.54
N PRO A 205 4.88 -13.95 -5.34
CA PRO A 205 3.96 -13.90 -4.21
C PRO A 205 4.68 -14.02 -2.87
N GLU A 206 5.83 -14.70 -2.82
CA GLU A 206 6.62 -14.95 -1.62
C GLU A 206 7.36 -13.72 -1.10
N LEU A 207 7.66 -12.79 -2.00
CA LEU A 207 8.41 -11.56 -1.73
C LEU A 207 7.51 -10.33 -1.80
N ALA A 208 6.24 -10.50 -2.12
CA ALA A 208 5.31 -9.40 -2.31
C ALA A 208 5.09 -8.68 -0.98
N GLY A 209 5.60 -7.46 -0.86
CA GLY A 209 5.35 -6.61 0.29
C GLY A 209 4.24 -5.60 0.07
N ILE A 210 3.75 -5.03 1.18
CA ILE A 210 2.58 -4.14 1.23
C ILE A 210 2.93 -2.69 1.59
N ARG A 211 4.21 -2.41 1.84
CA ARG A 211 4.71 -1.12 2.36
C ARG A 211 4.22 0.07 1.54
N SER A 212 4.42 0.03 0.22
CA SER A 212 4.07 1.12 -0.69
C SER A 212 2.56 1.37 -0.73
N GLY A 213 1.74 0.31 -0.64
CA GLY A 213 0.28 0.42 -0.55
C GLY A 213 -0.19 1.03 0.77
N VAL A 214 0.44 0.69 1.90
CA VAL A 214 0.13 1.30 3.21
C VAL A 214 0.45 2.80 3.17
N ILE A 215 1.67 3.15 2.77
CA ILE A 215 2.15 4.54 2.72
C ILE A 215 1.25 5.36 1.78
N GLY A 216 0.98 4.86 0.57
CA GLY A 216 0.10 5.55 -0.37
C GLY A 216 -1.32 5.71 0.14
N THR A 217 -1.87 4.71 0.85
CA THR A 217 -3.22 4.84 1.45
C THR A 217 -3.25 5.89 2.55
N LEU A 218 -2.23 5.95 3.41
CA LEU A 218 -2.13 6.96 4.46
C LEU A 218 -2.04 8.38 3.88
N TRP A 219 -1.24 8.56 2.83
CA TRP A 219 -1.14 9.83 2.11
C TRP A 219 -2.49 10.27 1.51
N VAL A 220 -3.12 9.38 0.75
CA VAL A 220 -4.41 9.69 0.09
C VAL A 220 -5.47 10.03 1.14
N VAL A 221 -5.62 9.17 2.15
CA VAL A 221 -6.61 9.35 3.21
C VAL A 221 -6.35 10.62 4.02
N GLY A 222 -5.09 10.88 4.38
CA GLY A 222 -4.69 12.05 5.15
C GLY A 222 -5.01 13.37 4.42
N ILE A 223 -4.62 13.48 3.14
CA ILE A 223 -4.88 14.68 2.33
C ILE A 223 -6.38 14.81 2.03
N THR A 224 -7.07 13.72 1.72
CA THR A 224 -8.53 13.73 1.55
C THR A 224 -9.23 14.31 2.78
N MET A 225 -8.84 13.88 3.98
CA MET A 225 -9.41 14.37 5.23
C MET A 225 -9.09 15.84 5.50
N LEU A 226 -7.85 16.26 5.22
CA LEU A 226 -7.41 17.65 5.37
C LEU A 226 -8.26 18.60 4.52
N ILE A 227 -8.76 18.14 3.37
CA ILE A 227 -9.56 18.94 2.44
C ILE A 227 -11.06 18.79 2.73
N ALA A 228 -11.55 17.54 2.78
CA ALA A 228 -12.98 17.26 2.84
C ALA A 228 -13.61 17.66 4.19
N VAL A 229 -12.88 17.54 5.31
CA VAL A 229 -13.44 17.88 6.63
C VAL A 229 -13.68 19.38 6.77
N PRO A 230 -12.70 20.28 6.56
CA PRO A 230 -12.94 21.71 6.69
C PRO A 230 -13.99 22.21 5.70
N VAL A 231 -13.94 21.76 4.45
CA VAL A 231 -14.89 22.17 3.40
C VAL A 231 -16.29 21.65 3.73
N GLY A 232 -16.42 20.39 4.11
CA GLY A 232 -17.72 19.76 4.41
C GLY A 232 -18.38 20.33 5.66
N VAL A 233 -17.62 20.45 6.77
CA VAL A 233 -18.13 21.05 8.02
C VAL A 233 -18.43 22.53 7.83
N GLY A 234 -17.58 23.26 7.10
CA GLY A 234 -17.82 24.66 6.75
C GLY A 234 -19.10 24.85 5.94
N ALA A 235 -19.30 24.03 4.91
CA ALA A 235 -20.52 24.05 4.10
C ALA A 235 -21.77 23.70 4.92
N ALA A 236 -21.72 22.68 5.77
CA ALA A 236 -22.82 22.33 6.67
C ALA A 236 -23.14 23.47 7.66
N THR A 237 -22.11 24.11 8.21
CA THR A 237 -22.28 25.25 9.12
C THR A 237 -22.91 26.44 8.42
N TYR A 238 -22.48 26.73 7.19
CA TYR A 238 -23.08 27.77 6.38
C TYR A 238 -24.55 27.47 6.09
N LEU A 239 -24.86 26.25 5.63
CA LEU A 239 -26.22 25.86 5.25
C LEU A 239 -27.19 25.81 6.43
N GLU A 240 -26.77 25.36 7.62
CA GLU A 240 -27.68 25.31 8.77
C GLU A 240 -27.80 26.63 9.54
N GLU A 241 -26.70 27.38 9.69
CA GLU A 241 -26.71 28.56 10.56
C GLU A 241 -26.84 29.87 9.78
N TYR A 242 -26.28 29.97 8.56
CA TYR A 242 -26.17 31.24 7.84
C TYR A 242 -27.07 31.36 6.63
N ALA A 243 -27.38 30.26 5.96
CA ALA A 243 -28.15 30.25 4.74
C ALA A 243 -29.62 30.60 5.02
N GLU A 244 -30.15 31.49 4.20
CA GLU A 244 -31.58 31.77 4.14
C GLU A 244 -32.28 30.75 3.23
N ASP A 245 -33.59 30.61 3.39
CA ASP A 245 -34.41 29.70 2.58
C ASP A 245 -34.65 30.26 1.16
N THR A 246 -33.59 30.25 0.35
CA THR A 246 -33.59 30.73 -1.03
C THR A 246 -33.61 29.57 -2.02
N PHE A 247 -34.09 29.83 -3.24
CA PHE A 247 -34.05 28.83 -4.32
C PHE A 247 -32.64 28.28 -4.56
N PHE A 248 -31.61 29.14 -4.48
CA PHE A 248 -30.22 28.73 -4.67
C PHE A 248 -29.73 27.77 -3.59
N ASN A 249 -30.02 28.04 -2.31
CA ASN A 249 -29.63 27.17 -1.21
C ASN A 249 -30.38 25.83 -1.26
N ARG A 250 -31.68 25.84 -1.59
CA ARG A 250 -32.45 24.61 -1.85
C ARG A 250 -31.85 23.79 -2.98
N LEU A 251 -31.41 24.43 -4.06
CA LEU A 251 -30.75 23.75 -5.17
C LEU A 251 -29.43 23.11 -4.73
N ILE A 252 -28.62 23.81 -3.93
CA ILE A 252 -27.38 23.26 -3.36
C ILE A 252 -27.68 22.02 -2.51
N GLU A 253 -28.63 22.10 -1.58
CA GLU A 253 -29.00 20.97 -0.73
C GLU A 253 -29.49 19.75 -1.52
N ILE A 254 -30.32 19.98 -2.55
CA ILE A 254 -30.79 18.91 -3.44
C ILE A 254 -29.60 18.26 -4.15
N ASN A 255 -28.64 19.05 -4.65
CA ASN A 255 -27.45 18.52 -5.31
C ASN A 255 -26.55 17.73 -4.35
N ILE A 256 -26.35 18.18 -3.11
CA ILE A 256 -25.57 17.45 -2.11
C ILE A 256 -26.20 16.07 -1.85
N ARG A 257 -27.52 16.02 -1.69
CA ARG A 257 -28.26 14.75 -1.50
C ARG A 257 -28.18 13.85 -2.74
N ASN A 258 -28.28 14.41 -3.94
CA ASN A 258 -28.18 13.66 -5.19
C ASN A 258 -26.76 13.10 -5.41
N LEU A 259 -25.72 13.88 -5.08
CA LEU A 259 -24.32 13.47 -5.18
C LEU A 259 -24.03 12.24 -4.31
N ALA A 260 -24.62 12.14 -3.12
CA ALA A 260 -24.48 10.93 -2.30
C ALA A 260 -24.99 9.65 -3.00
N GLY A 261 -25.91 9.76 -3.96
CA GLY A 261 -26.42 8.63 -4.75
C GLY A 261 -25.58 8.26 -5.98
N VAL A 262 -24.58 9.06 -6.33
CA VAL A 262 -23.79 8.86 -7.56
C VAL A 262 -22.82 7.68 -7.40
N PRO A 263 -22.73 6.76 -8.38
CA PRO A 263 -21.76 5.67 -8.33
C PRO A 263 -20.31 6.17 -8.24
N SER A 264 -19.49 5.54 -7.40
CA SER A 264 -18.12 6.02 -7.11
C SER A 264 -17.20 6.08 -8.33
N ILE A 265 -17.44 5.24 -9.35
CA ILE A 265 -16.69 5.27 -10.61
C ILE A 265 -16.82 6.61 -11.37
N ILE A 266 -17.97 7.28 -11.25
CA ILE A 266 -18.23 8.56 -11.92
C ILE A 266 -17.35 9.65 -11.31
N TYR A 267 -17.13 9.60 -9.99
CA TYR A 267 -16.18 10.48 -9.32
C TYR A 267 -14.75 10.25 -9.82
N GLY A 268 -14.37 9.00 -10.08
CA GLY A 268 -13.08 8.67 -10.69
C GLY A 268 -12.90 9.31 -12.06
N LEU A 269 -13.91 9.19 -12.93
CA LEU A 269 -13.88 9.80 -14.27
C LEU A 269 -13.82 11.33 -14.19
N LEU A 270 -14.59 11.92 -13.27
CA LEU A 270 -14.56 13.36 -13.02
C LEU A 270 -13.19 13.81 -12.51
N GLY A 271 -12.61 13.06 -11.56
CA GLY A 271 -11.28 13.31 -11.01
C GLY A 271 -10.19 13.23 -12.06
N LEU A 272 -10.25 12.24 -12.95
CA LEU A 272 -9.34 12.12 -14.09
C LEU A 272 -9.50 13.33 -15.04
N ALA A 273 -10.73 13.68 -15.42
CA ALA A 273 -10.97 14.78 -16.34
C ALA A 273 -10.55 16.15 -15.76
N ILE A 274 -10.90 16.41 -14.51
CA ILE A 274 -10.66 17.69 -13.85
C ILE A 274 -9.25 17.73 -13.26
N PHE A 275 -8.94 16.86 -12.30
CA PHE A 275 -7.70 16.98 -11.51
C PHE A 275 -6.47 16.44 -12.25
N ALA A 276 -6.59 15.31 -12.95
CA ALA A 276 -5.43 14.73 -13.64
C ALA A 276 -5.12 15.42 -14.97
N ASN A 277 -6.14 15.95 -15.66
CA ASN A 277 -6.00 16.56 -16.97
C ASN A 277 -6.16 18.08 -16.95
N ALA A 278 -7.33 18.63 -16.60
CA ALA A 278 -7.58 20.07 -16.69
C ALA A 278 -6.76 20.91 -15.71
N PHE A 279 -6.56 20.40 -14.49
CA PHE A 279 -5.77 21.03 -13.41
C PHE A 279 -4.41 20.37 -13.22
N ARG A 280 -3.90 19.67 -14.25
CA ARG A 280 -2.62 18.96 -14.21
C ARG A 280 -1.51 19.81 -13.61
N SER A 281 -1.33 21.04 -14.10
CA SER A 281 -0.24 21.91 -13.64
C SER A 281 -0.24 22.19 -12.14
N PHE A 282 -1.38 22.08 -11.46
CA PHE A 282 -1.49 22.19 -10.00
C PHE A 282 -1.28 20.84 -9.29
N THR A 283 -1.75 19.75 -9.89
CA THR A 283 -1.76 18.43 -9.26
C THR A 283 -0.49 17.62 -9.50
N SER A 284 0.27 17.93 -10.55
CA SER A 284 1.58 17.34 -10.84
C SER A 284 2.73 18.02 -10.10
N GLY A 285 2.50 19.23 -9.58
CA GLY A 285 3.57 20.01 -8.93
C GLY A 285 4.45 20.80 -9.90
N ASP A 286 4.11 20.83 -11.20
CA ASP A 286 4.87 21.55 -12.25
C ASP A 286 5.17 23.01 -11.86
N PHE A 287 4.26 23.65 -11.12
CA PHE A 287 4.41 25.04 -10.67
C PHE A 287 5.47 25.24 -9.58
N LEU A 288 5.85 24.19 -8.86
CA LEU A 288 6.91 24.18 -7.84
C LEU A 288 8.26 23.72 -8.43
N GLU A 289 8.23 22.97 -9.55
CA GLU A 289 9.39 22.30 -10.16
C GLU A 289 10.14 23.16 -11.18
N GLY A 290 10.51 24.40 -10.80
CA GLY A 290 11.53 25.17 -11.53
C GLY A 290 12.98 24.62 -11.36
N ALA A 291 13.18 23.49 -10.67
CA ALA A 291 14.51 23.02 -10.24
C ALA A 291 14.66 21.48 -10.11
N GLY A 292 14.28 20.70 -11.14
CA GLY A 292 14.84 19.35 -11.33
C GLY A 292 14.00 18.13 -10.90
N GLY A 293 12.66 18.24 -10.81
CA GLY A 293 11.78 17.09 -10.59
C GLY A 293 11.45 16.33 -11.88
N GLN A 294 11.25 15.00 -11.79
CA GLN A 294 10.78 14.19 -12.93
C GLN A 294 9.37 14.65 -13.35
N PRO A 295 9.06 14.73 -14.66
CA PRO A 295 7.73 15.12 -15.13
C PRO A 295 6.69 14.12 -14.61
N SER A 296 5.99 14.49 -13.55
CA SER A 296 4.97 13.63 -12.97
C SER A 296 3.73 13.66 -13.89
N SER A 297 3.23 12.47 -14.23
CA SER A 297 1.89 12.33 -14.80
C SER A 297 0.89 12.97 -13.84
N GLY A 298 -0.21 13.57 -14.31
CA GLY A 298 -1.25 14.13 -13.44
C GLY A 298 -1.94 13.13 -12.50
N ASN A 299 -1.55 11.86 -12.53
CA ASN A 299 -2.03 10.77 -11.69
C ASN A 299 -1.22 10.70 -10.38
N THR A 300 -1.30 11.76 -9.57
CA THR A 300 -0.57 11.90 -8.31
C THR A 300 -1.43 11.60 -7.09
N ILE A 301 -0.81 11.47 -5.91
CA ILE A 301 -1.51 11.37 -4.63
C ILE A 301 -2.52 12.51 -4.48
N LEU A 302 -2.14 13.75 -4.82
CA LEU A 302 -3.00 14.92 -4.70
C LEU A 302 -4.25 14.79 -5.57
N THR A 303 -4.11 14.36 -6.82
CA THR A 303 -5.25 14.09 -7.73
C THR A 303 -6.20 13.06 -7.15
N ALA A 304 -5.68 11.93 -6.65
CA ALA A 304 -6.47 10.92 -5.98
C ALA A 304 -7.17 11.47 -4.73
N SER A 305 -6.46 12.24 -3.92
CA SER A 305 -6.97 12.78 -2.67
C SER A 305 -8.09 13.78 -2.88
N LEU A 306 -7.97 14.64 -3.90
CA LEU A 306 -9.01 15.58 -4.32
C LEU A 306 -10.24 14.86 -4.88
N THR A 307 -10.02 13.81 -5.67
CA THR A 307 -11.10 12.96 -6.19
C THR A 307 -11.87 12.28 -5.05
N MET A 308 -11.13 11.69 -4.11
CA MET A 308 -11.69 11.06 -2.93
C MET A 308 -12.39 12.08 -2.01
N ALA A 309 -11.87 13.29 -1.90
CA ALA A 309 -12.52 14.38 -1.19
C ALA A 309 -13.89 14.70 -1.80
N LEU A 310 -14.00 14.84 -3.12
CA LEU A 310 -15.29 15.05 -3.79
C LEU A 310 -16.28 13.91 -3.52
N LEU A 311 -15.81 12.66 -3.48
CA LEU A 311 -16.63 11.49 -3.23
C LEU A 311 -17.22 11.49 -1.82
N ILE A 312 -16.42 11.79 -0.80
CA ILE A 312 -16.89 11.75 0.60
C ILE A 312 -17.54 13.05 1.08
N LEU A 313 -17.32 14.16 0.38
CA LEU A 313 -17.83 15.48 0.74
C LEU A 313 -19.35 15.51 1.00
N PRO A 314 -20.24 14.96 0.14
CA PRO A 314 -21.68 15.02 0.39
C PRO A 314 -22.09 14.29 1.68
N TYR A 315 -21.38 13.22 2.06
CA TYR A 315 -21.64 12.48 3.29
C TYR A 315 -21.22 13.28 4.54
N ILE A 316 -20.06 13.94 4.48
CA ILE A 316 -19.59 14.82 5.57
C ILE A 316 -20.56 15.99 5.74
N ILE A 317 -21.00 16.63 4.65
CA ILE A 317 -21.95 17.74 4.73
C ILE A 317 -23.26 17.28 5.38
N ALA A 318 -23.87 16.22 4.87
CA ALA A 318 -25.16 15.75 5.38
C ALA A 318 -25.11 15.37 6.87
N THR A 319 -24.08 14.63 7.28
CA THR A 319 -23.93 14.21 8.68
C THR A 319 -23.60 15.39 9.60
N ALA A 320 -22.85 16.38 9.12
CA ALA A 320 -22.59 17.60 9.89
C ALA A 320 -23.84 18.48 10.01
N GLN A 321 -24.67 18.59 8.96
CA GLN A 321 -25.96 19.29 9.03
C GLN A 321 -26.89 18.65 10.07
N GLU A 322 -27.01 17.33 10.07
CA GLU A 322 -27.82 16.60 11.06
C GLU A 322 -27.32 16.84 12.48
N ALA A 323 -26.00 16.83 12.70
CA ALA A 323 -25.40 17.10 14.00
C ALA A 323 -25.64 18.54 14.48
N ILE A 324 -25.54 19.53 13.60
CA ILE A 324 -25.80 20.95 13.92
C ILE A 324 -27.29 21.19 14.22
N ARG A 325 -28.17 20.60 13.41
CA ARG A 325 -29.62 20.69 13.58
C ARG A 325 -30.11 20.04 14.87
N ALA A 326 -29.42 18.99 15.34
CA ALA A 326 -29.75 18.33 16.60
C ALA A 326 -29.47 19.20 17.84
N VAL A 327 -28.68 20.27 17.72
CA VAL A 327 -28.43 21.20 18.84
C VAL A 327 -29.70 22.00 19.14
N PRO A 328 -30.26 21.96 20.36
CA PRO A 328 -31.46 22.69 20.72
C PRO A 328 -31.38 24.19 20.44
N TYR A 329 -32.46 24.77 19.90
CA TYR A 329 -32.51 26.20 19.55
C TYR A 329 -32.34 27.11 20.78
N ALA A 330 -32.78 26.67 21.96
CA ALA A 330 -32.63 27.41 23.22
C ALA A 330 -31.17 27.83 23.54
N TYR A 331 -30.17 27.04 23.11
CA TYR A 331 -28.77 27.42 23.27
C TYR A 331 -28.41 28.67 22.45
N ARG A 332 -29.00 28.82 21.26
CA ARG A 332 -28.80 29.98 20.38
C ARG A 332 -29.45 31.21 20.99
N GLU A 333 -30.70 31.08 21.43
CA GLU A 333 -31.45 32.17 22.10
C GLU A 333 -30.77 32.65 23.37
N ALA A 334 -30.30 31.73 24.23
CA ALA A 334 -29.56 32.08 25.45
C ALA A 334 -28.26 32.85 25.13
N SER A 335 -27.51 32.41 24.13
CA SER A 335 -26.30 33.09 23.66
C SER A 335 -26.60 34.50 23.15
N TYR A 336 -27.64 34.66 22.32
CA TYR A 336 -28.09 35.97 21.83
C TYR A 336 -28.60 36.87 22.96
N GLY A 337 -29.29 36.31 23.96
CA GLY A 337 -29.74 37.03 25.15
C GLY A 337 -28.60 37.61 26.00
N LEU A 338 -27.40 37.02 25.93
CA LEU A 338 -26.18 37.53 26.55
C LEU A 338 -25.43 38.54 25.66
N GLY A 339 -26.00 38.95 24.52
CA GLY A 339 -25.41 39.89 23.58
C GLY A 339 -24.33 39.28 22.67
N ALA A 340 -24.25 37.95 22.58
CA ALA A 340 -23.28 37.30 21.69
C ALA A 340 -23.65 37.48 20.21
N THR A 341 -22.65 37.66 19.35
CA THR A 341 -22.86 37.70 17.90
C THR A 341 -23.15 36.31 17.33
N LYS A 342 -23.74 36.25 16.13
CA LYS A 342 -23.99 34.98 15.41
C LYS A 342 -22.75 34.10 15.30
N TRP A 343 -21.61 34.68 14.94
CA TRP A 343 -20.34 33.95 14.90
C TRP A 343 -19.92 33.42 16.28
N GLN A 344 -20.09 34.20 17.35
CA GLN A 344 -19.78 33.73 18.71
C GLN A 344 -20.70 32.59 19.14
N THR A 345 -22.01 32.69 18.87
CA THR A 345 -22.98 31.63 19.13
C THR A 345 -22.63 30.35 18.37
N VAL A 346 -22.35 30.44 17.07
CA VAL A 346 -22.03 29.27 16.25
C VAL A 346 -20.71 28.63 16.67
N SER A 347 -19.64 29.43 16.78
CA SER A 347 -18.29 28.92 17.08
C SER A 347 -18.11 28.42 18.52
N LYS A 348 -18.78 29.02 19.51
CA LYS A 348 -18.57 28.70 20.92
C LYS A 348 -19.66 27.83 21.53
N GLN A 349 -20.87 27.81 20.96
CA GLN A 349 -21.99 27.05 21.52
C GLN A 349 -22.44 25.93 20.57
N VAL A 350 -22.78 26.25 19.32
CA VAL A 350 -23.38 25.28 18.40
C VAL A 350 -22.37 24.24 17.92
N LEU A 351 -21.24 24.67 17.35
CA LEU A 351 -20.23 23.76 16.81
C LEU A 351 -19.63 22.83 17.87
N PRO A 352 -19.27 23.31 19.08
CA PRO A 352 -18.81 22.42 20.15
C PRO A 352 -19.88 21.39 20.54
N ALA A 353 -21.15 21.79 20.67
CA ALA A 353 -22.23 20.87 21.01
C ALA A 353 -22.50 19.83 19.90
N ALA A 354 -22.35 20.22 18.62
CA ALA A 354 -22.53 19.33 17.47
C ALA A 354 -21.31 18.43 17.20
N LEU A 355 -20.14 18.77 17.73
CA LEU A 355 -18.85 18.15 17.42
C LEU A 355 -18.84 16.60 17.56
N PRO A 356 -19.43 16.00 18.60
CA PRO A 356 -19.46 14.53 18.72
C PRO A 356 -20.21 13.85 17.56
N GLY A 357 -21.29 14.49 17.08
CA GLY A 357 -22.06 14.05 15.92
C GLY A 357 -21.27 14.21 14.62
N ILE A 358 -20.68 15.40 14.41
CA ILE A 358 -19.84 15.69 13.24
C ILE A 358 -18.68 14.69 13.14
N ILE A 359 -17.94 14.45 14.23
CA ILE A 359 -16.82 13.50 14.23
C ILE A 359 -17.30 12.08 13.90
N THR A 360 -18.48 11.68 14.37
CA THR A 360 -19.04 10.37 14.05
C THR A 360 -19.35 10.25 12.55
N GLY A 361 -19.93 11.28 11.93
CA GLY A 361 -20.16 11.35 10.48
C GLY A 361 -18.86 11.29 9.66
N ILE A 362 -17.83 11.99 10.13
CA ILE A 362 -16.48 11.96 9.55
C ILE A 362 -15.87 10.56 9.62
N ILE A 363 -15.96 9.86 10.77
CA ILE A 363 -15.44 8.50 10.95
C ILE A 363 -16.09 7.52 9.96
N LEU A 364 -17.40 7.61 9.78
CA LEU A 364 -18.15 6.77 8.83
C LEU A 364 -17.75 7.07 7.38
N SER A 365 -17.61 8.34 7.03
CA SER A 365 -17.18 8.77 5.70
C SER A 365 -15.74 8.31 5.39
N LEU A 366 -14.86 8.39 6.38
CA LEU A 366 -13.47 7.93 6.31
C LEU A 366 -13.38 6.41 6.12
N SER A 367 -14.19 5.66 6.88
CA SER A 367 -14.27 4.20 6.77
C SER A 367 -14.65 3.77 5.36
N ARG A 368 -15.54 4.54 4.71
CA ARG A 368 -15.87 4.33 3.31
C ARG A 368 -14.68 4.64 2.40
N ALA A 369 -14.07 5.82 2.54
CA ALA A 369 -12.94 6.23 1.69
C ALA A 369 -11.78 5.23 1.67
N ILE A 370 -11.39 4.69 2.83
CA ILE A 370 -10.28 3.73 2.96
C ILE A 370 -10.51 2.47 2.10
N GLY A 371 -11.78 2.06 1.94
CA GLY A 371 -12.16 0.87 1.18
C GLY A 371 -12.54 1.10 -0.28
N GLU A 372 -12.54 2.34 -0.78
CA GLU A 372 -12.92 2.64 -2.17
C GLU A 372 -11.78 2.32 -3.14
N THR A 373 -12.08 1.53 -4.17
CA THR A 373 -11.15 1.14 -5.25
C THR A 373 -11.49 1.83 -6.56
N ALA A 374 -12.78 1.82 -6.92
CA ALA A 374 -13.29 2.23 -8.22
C ALA A 374 -12.80 3.60 -8.71
N PRO A 375 -12.93 4.71 -7.93
CA PRO A 375 -12.48 6.02 -8.41
C PRO A 375 -10.96 6.07 -8.59
N LEU A 376 -10.20 5.43 -7.72
CA LEU A 376 -8.74 5.47 -7.70
C LEU A 376 -8.12 4.70 -8.87
N VAL A 377 -8.73 3.58 -9.28
CA VAL A 377 -8.32 2.85 -10.48
C VAL A 377 -8.46 3.72 -11.73
N VAL A 378 -9.54 4.51 -11.83
CA VAL A 378 -9.79 5.38 -13.00
C VAL A 378 -8.86 6.60 -13.01
N VAL A 379 -8.59 7.18 -11.84
CA VAL A 379 -7.66 8.32 -11.70
C VAL A 379 -6.21 7.92 -12.05
N GLY A 380 -5.93 6.62 -12.15
CA GLY A 380 -4.65 6.12 -12.63
C GLY A 380 -3.66 5.81 -11.51
N ALA A 381 -4.15 5.32 -10.38
CA ALA A 381 -3.28 4.69 -9.38
C ALA A 381 -2.43 3.59 -10.02
N ALA A 382 -1.14 3.58 -9.71
CA ALA A 382 -0.19 2.65 -10.30
C ALA A 382 -0.54 1.21 -9.92
N VAL A 383 -0.59 0.35 -10.94
CA VAL A 383 -0.85 -1.08 -10.79
C VAL A 383 0.35 -1.77 -10.13
N PHE A 384 1.56 -1.29 -10.44
CA PHE A 384 2.81 -1.74 -9.85
C PHE A 384 3.69 -0.55 -9.52
N LEU A 385 4.16 -0.47 -8.26
CA LEU A 385 5.05 0.58 -7.79
C LEU A 385 6.10 -0.06 -6.88
N SER A 386 7.37 0.01 -7.29
CA SER A 386 8.51 -0.54 -6.54
C SER A 386 9.14 0.47 -5.58
N GLN A 387 8.93 1.76 -5.81
CA GLN A 387 9.43 2.84 -4.96
C GLN A 387 8.29 3.44 -4.13
N ASP A 388 8.60 3.82 -2.90
CA ASP A 388 7.57 4.38 -2.02
C ASP A 388 7.21 5.82 -2.42
N PRO A 389 5.95 6.22 -2.22
CA PRO A 389 5.54 7.60 -2.46
C PRO A 389 6.30 8.57 -1.53
N SER A 390 7.01 9.53 -2.11
CA SER A 390 7.82 10.51 -1.39
C SER A 390 7.07 11.79 -1.02
N GLY A 391 5.89 12.03 -1.60
CA GLY A 391 5.11 13.23 -1.31
C GLY A 391 3.79 13.34 -2.10
N PRO A 392 3.06 14.46 -1.97
CA PRO A 392 1.72 14.62 -2.58
C PRO A 392 1.72 14.61 -4.12
N PHE A 393 2.86 14.87 -4.75
CA PHE A 393 3.00 14.92 -6.21
C PHE A 393 3.59 13.64 -6.81
N SER A 394 3.94 12.65 -5.99
CA SER A 394 4.47 11.38 -6.49
C SER A 394 3.35 10.49 -7.05
N GLN A 395 3.75 9.52 -7.88
CA GLN A 395 2.89 8.38 -8.19
C GLN A 395 2.59 7.58 -6.91
N PHE A 396 1.52 6.79 -6.96
CA PHE A 396 1.04 6.08 -5.79
C PHE A 396 0.31 4.80 -6.17
N THR A 397 0.23 3.92 -5.19
CA THR A 397 -0.73 2.83 -5.14
C THR A 397 -1.39 2.83 -3.76
N VAL A 398 -2.52 2.17 -3.63
CA VAL A 398 -3.24 2.05 -2.35
C VAL A 398 -3.53 0.59 -2.07
N LEU A 399 -3.71 0.23 -0.80
CA LEU A 399 -3.96 -1.15 -0.38
C LEU A 399 -5.11 -1.81 -1.15
N PRO A 400 -6.27 -1.17 -1.34
CA PRO A 400 -7.37 -1.82 -2.04
C PRO A 400 -7.04 -2.15 -3.50
N ILE A 401 -6.23 -1.32 -4.17
CA ILE A 401 -5.81 -1.54 -5.56
C ILE A 401 -4.75 -2.63 -5.64
N GLN A 402 -3.78 -2.60 -4.73
CA GLN A 402 -2.75 -3.64 -4.63
C GLN A 402 -3.38 -5.03 -4.38
N ILE A 403 -4.34 -5.13 -3.46
CA ILE A 403 -5.11 -6.36 -3.20
C ILE A 403 -5.88 -6.79 -4.45
N TYR A 404 -6.57 -5.85 -5.10
CA TYR A 404 -7.31 -6.14 -6.34
C TYR A 404 -6.40 -6.68 -7.45
N ASN A 405 -5.18 -6.14 -7.58
CA ASN A 405 -4.21 -6.60 -8.57
C ASN A 405 -3.69 -8.00 -8.25
N TRP A 406 -3.38 -8.30 -6.98
CA TRP A 406 -2.96 -9.64 -6.56
C TRP A 406 -4.04 -10.71 -6.84
N ILE A 407 -5.32 -10.40 -6.65
CA ILE A 407 -6.41 -11.35 -6.95
C ILE A 407 -6.50 -11.67 -8.45
N LYS A 408 -6.09 -10.74 -9.30
CA LYS A 408 -6.12 -10.89 -10.76
C LYS A 408 -4.89 -11.56 -11.33
N GLU A 409 -3.86 -11.76 -10.52
CA GLU A 409 -2.60 -12.32 -10.98
C GLU A 409 -2.77 -13.79 -11.37
N SER A 410 -1.97 -14.23 -12.35
CA SER A 410 -2.10 -15.57 -12.92
C SER A 410 -1.64 -16.68 -11.97
N ASP A 411 -0.66 -16.40 -11.11
CA ASP A 411 -0.19 -17.34 -10.10
C ASP A 411 -1.22 -17.44 -8.95
N PRO A 412 -1.77 -18.63 -8.67
CA PRO A 412 -2.80 -18.83 -7.67
C PRO A 412 -2.34 -18.48 -6.24
N ASN A 413 -1.04 -18.44 -5.97
CA ASN A 413 -0.50 -18.14 -4.66
C ASN A 413 -0.67 -16.66 -4.27
N PHE A 414 -0.85 -15.74 -5.23
CA PHE A 414 -1.18 -14.35 -4.93
C PHE A 414 -2.52 -14.20 -4.21
N ARG A 415 -3.40 -15.19 -4.24
CA ARG A 415 -4.63 -15.19 -3.44
C ARG A 415 -4.34 -15.22 -1.94
N PHE A 416 -3.26 -15.90 -1.52
CA PHE A 416 -2.85 -15.92 -0.11
C PHE A 416 -2.22 -14.58 0.30
N THR A 417 -1.36 -14.01 -0.55
CA THR A 417 -0.82 -12.65 -0.38
C THR A 417 -1.93 -11.59 -0.33
N ALA A 418 -2.94 -11.70 -1.20
CA ALA A 418 -4.11 -10.82 -1.19
C ALA A 418 -4.90 -10.93 0.12
N SER A 419 -5.08 -12.14 0.64
CA SER A 419 -5.76 -12.38 1.91
C SER A 419 -5.00 -11.78 3.09
N ALA A 420 -3.67 -11.91 3.11
CA ALA A 420 -2.81 -11.22 4.06
C ALA A 420 -2.98 -9.68 3.94
N GLY A 421 -3.03 -9.16 2.72
CA GLY A 421 -3.27 -7.74 2.47
C GLY A 421 -4.65 -7.25 2.96
N ILE A 422 -5.70 -8.06 2.82
CA ILE A 422 -7.03 -7.75 3.35
C ILE A 422 -7.01 -7.66 4.89
N ILE A 423 -6.28 -8.55 5.56
CA ILE A 423 -6.12 -8.50 7.02
C ILE A 423 -5.42 -7.19 7.42
N VAL A 424 -4.38 -6.79 6.70
CA VAL A 424 -3.68 -5.51 6.95
C VAL A 424 -4.59 -4.32 6.71
N LEU A 425 -5.33 -4.28 5.60
CA LEU A 425 -6.30 -3.22 5.30
C LEU A 425 -7.36 -3.10 6.41
N MET A 426 -7.89 -4.24 6.88
CA MET A 426 -8.86 -4.28 7.97
C MET A 426 -8.25 -3.81 9.29
N ALA A 427 -7.05 -4.28 9.64
CA ALA A 427 -6.33 -3.82 10.83
C ALA A 427 -6.05 -2.32 10.78
N MET A 428 -5.65 -1.78 9.63
CA MET A 428 -5.45 -0.36 9.41
C MET A 428 -6.76 0.43 9.58
N ALA A 429 -7.84 -0.01 8.94
CA ALA A 429 -9.15 0.63 9.07
C ALA A 429 -9.62 0.64 10.54
N LEU A 430 -9.49 -0.48 11.25
CA LEU A 430 -9.81 -0.57 12.68
C LEU A 430 -8.94 0.36 13.53
N THR A 431 -7.64 0.46 13.23
CA THR A 431 -6.71 1.32 13.96
C THR A 431 -7.03 2.80 13.75
N LEU A 432 -7.24 3.22 12.50
CA LEU A 432 -7.62 4.61 12.17
C LEU A 432 -8.96 4.99 12.79
N ASN A 433 -9.96 4.10 12.72
CA ASN A 433 -11.26 4.33 13.34
C ASN A 433 -11.17 4.37 14.87
N SER A 434 -10.41 3.46 15.48
CA SER A 434 -10.19 3.45 16.94
C SER A 434 -9.52 4.74 17.40
N PHE A 435 -8.49 5.21 16.69
CA PHE A 435 -7.84 6.48 16.95
C PHE A 435 -8.83 7.66 16.87
N ALA A 436 -9.65 7.70 15.82
CA ALA A 436 -10.65 8.75 15.65
C ALA A 436 -11.73 8.73 16.75
N ILE A 437 -12.17 7.54 17.19
CA ILE A 437 -13.10 7.38 18.33
C ILE A 437 -12.46 7.85 19.64
N ILE A 438 -11.19 7.51 19.89
CA ILE A 438 -10.47 7.98 21.08
C ILE A 438 -10.36 9.50 21.06
N LEU A 439 -10.05 10.10 19.91
CA LEU A 439 -10.00 11.55 19.74
C LEU A 439 -11.37 12.19 20.03
N ARG A 440 -12.45 11.63 19.47
CA ARG A 440 -13.83 12.05 19.77
C ARG A 440 -14.11 12.04 21.26
N ASN A 441 -13.86 10.92 21.94
CA ASN A 441 -14.16 10.75 23.36
C ASN A 441 -13.36 11.73 24.24
N ARG A 442 -12.12 12.06 23.87
CA ARG A 442 -11.32 13.08 24.57
C ARG A 442 -11.87 14.48 24.37
N LEU A 443 -12.29 14.83 23.15
CA LEU A 443 -12.87 16.14 22.84
C LEU A 443 -14.22 16.33 23.54
N THR A 444 -15.09 15.31 23.53
CA THR A 444 -16.40 15.34 24.22
C THR A 444 -16.26 15.49 25.73
N ARG A 445 -15.20 14.97 26.37
CA ARG A 445 -14.98 15.13 27.82
C ARG A 445 -14.53 16.54 28.24
N ARG A 446 -14.06 17.36 27.29
CA ARG A 446 -13.59 18.74 27.56
C ARG A 446 -14.68 19.79 27.35
N ILE A 447 -15.82 19.40 26.79
CA ILE A 447 -17.03 20.20 26.57
C ILE A 447 -18.01 19.80 27.67
#